data_AF-A0A3N5DBV0-F1
#
_entry.id   AF-A0A3N5DBV0-F1
#
_cell.length_a   1.000
_cell.length_b   1.000
_cell.length_c   1.000
_cell.angle_alpha   90.00
_cell.angle_beta   90.00
_cell.angle_gamma   90.00
#
_symmetry.space_group_name_H-M   'P 1'
#
loop_
_entity.id
_entity.type
_entity.pdbx_description
1 polymer ?
#
loop_
_entity_poly.entity_id
_entity_poly.type
_entity_poly.pdbx_seq_one_letter_code
_entity_poly.pdbx_strand_id
1 'polypeptide(L)'
;MTVIAPRSGTAFRLAQGATLEVIDVDGCQVSDLLAYNAADVREVISNGRTFDYEETLKLSAGNTLWSNRSNPMLDIVRDDVGCHDFLLTPCSEDTFRHFYPDRPIHRGCFGNLAEALAPYGIAEDDIPCAFNVFMNVPVDGSSGRISVDPPVSKAGDVLRLRARMDLVIGLTACSAYASNGGTFKPIGYRVLDDAAAA
;
A
#
# COMPACT_ATOMS: atom_id res chain seq x y z
N MET A 1 1.73 -8.36 16.82
CA MET A 1 1.14 -7.43 15.84
C MET A 1 1.68 -6.07 16.15
N THR A 2 2.27 -5.41 15.16
CA THR A 2 2.70 -4.02 15.28
C THR A 2 1.58 -3.12 14.76
N VAL A 3 1.38 -1.97 15.40
CA VAL A 3 0.32 -1.02 15.06
C VAL A 3 0.94 0.26 14.51
N ILE A 4 0.48 0.67 13.33
CA ILE A 4 0.77 1.97 12.73
C ILE A 4 -0.33 2.91 13.19
N ALA A 5 0.05 3.98 13.89
CA ALA A 5 -0.91 4.95 14.40
C ALA A 5 -1.63 5.67 13.25
N PRO A 6 -2.88 6.14 13.42
CA PRO A 6 -3.59 6.88 12.39
C PRO A 6 -2.75 8.03 11.82
N ARG A 7 -2.77 8.20 10.50
CA ARG A 7 -2.04 9.26 9.79
C ARG A 7 -0.52 9.22 9.95
N SER A 8 0.06 8.05 10.20
CA SER A 8 1.51 7.84 10.30
C SER A 8 2.01 6.78 9.32
N GLY A 9 3.33 6.55 9.28
CA GLY A 9 3.96 5.54 8.44
C GLY A 9 5.13 4.84 9.15
N THR A 10 5.52 3.69 8.62
CA THR A 10 6.67 2.90 9.09
C THR A 10 7.37 2.27 7.89
N ALA A 11 8.62 1.86 8.08
CA ALA A 11 9.34 1.04 7.13
C ALA A 11 10.16 -0.04 7.83
N PHE A 12 10.33 -1.18 7.17
CA PHE A 12 11.03 -2.33 7.72
C PHE A 12 11.53 -3.26 6.61
N ARG A 13 12.46 -4.15 6.94
CA ARG A 13 12.91 -5.21 6.02
C ARG A 13 11.97 -6.40 6.06
N LEU A 14 11.76 -7.01 4.90
CA LEU A 14 11.02 -8.25 4.73
C LEU A 14 11.91 -9.22 3.94
N ALA A 15 12.33 -10.30 4.58
CA ALA A 15 13.20 -11.29 3.97
C ALA A 15 12.46 -12.07 2.86
N GLN A 16 13.20 -12.53 1.85
CA GLN A 16 12.66 -13.44 0.84
C GLN A 16 11.98 -14.65 1.50
N GLY A 17 10.78 -14.99 1.02
CA GLY A 17 10.00 -16.12 1.52
C GLY A 17 9.19 -15.83 2.79
N ALA A 18 9.44 -14.73 3.50
CA ALA A 18 8.59 -14.29 4.60
C ALA A 18 7.25 -13.75 4.09
N THR A 19 6.22 -13.83 4.94
CA THR A 19 4.88 -13.33 4.62
C THR A 19 4.57 -12.09 5.46
N LEU A 20 4.28 -10.98 4.80
CA LEU A 20 3.71 -9.79 5.41
C LEU A 20 2.19 -9.93 5.51
N GLU A 21 1.65 -9.76 6.70
CA GLU A 21 0.21 -9.65 6.96
C GLU A 21 -0.13 -8.19 7.26
N VAL A 22 -1.02 -7.58 6.49
CA VAL A 22 -1.60 -6.24 6.70
C VAL A 22 -3.05 -6.40 7.15
N ILE A 23 -3.42 -5.70 8.22
CA ILE A 23 -4.69 -5.89 8.94
C ILE A 23 -5.38 -4.55 9.07
N ASP A 24 -6.63 -4.46 8.61
CA ASP A 24 -7.50 -3.34 8.93
C ASP A 24 -8.06 -3.52 10.35
N VAL A 25 -7.49 -2.83 11.33
CA VAL A 25 -7.77 -3.11 12.75
C VAL A 25 -9.22 -2.80 13.12
N ASP A 26 -9.71 -1.64 12.68
CA ASP A 26 -11.01 -1.09 13.05
C ASP A 26 -11.99 -1.02 11.86
N GLY A 27 -11.57 -1.45 10.68
CA GLY A 27 -12.35 -1.42 9.45
C GLY A 27 -12.33 -0.05 8.77
N CYS A 28 -12.50 -0.05 7.46
CA CYS A 28 -12.47 1.12 6.61
C CYS A 28 -11.23 2.03 6.79
N GLN A 29 -10.04 1.45 6.92
CA GLN A 29 -8.76 2.16 6.90
C GLN A 29 -7.89 1.68 5.74
N VAL A 30 -7.40 2.60 4.94
CA VAL A 30 -6.50 2.33 3.83
C VAL A 30 -5.05 2.34 4.30
N SER A 31 -4.22 1.48 3.70
CA SER A 31 -2.77 1.50 3.84
C SER A 31 -2.12 1.65 2.48
N ASP A 32 -1.27 2.66 2.31
CA ASP A 32 -0.33 2.68 1.19
C ASP A 32 0.76 1.63 1.45
N LEU A 33 1.14 0.87 0.43
CA LEU A 33 2.24 -0.09 0.47
C LEU A 33 3.25 0.20 -0.63
N LEU A 34 4.50 0.33 -0.23
CA LEU A 34 5.66 0.35 -1.13
C LEU A 34 6.59 -0.81 -0.84
N ALA A 35 7.20 -1.35 -1.90
CA ALA A 35 8.21 -2.38 -1.81
C ALA A 35 9.40 -2.00 -2.68
N TYR A 36 10.60 -2.08 -2.10
CA TYR A 36 11.88 -1.82 -2.75
C TYR A 36 12.77 -3.04 -2.61
N ASN A 37 13.59 -3.35 -3.61
CA ASN A 37 14.63 -4.35 -3.47
C ASN A 37 15.64 -3.90 -2.39
N ALA A 38 15.89 -4.74 -1.38
CA ALA A 38 16.77 -4.39 -0.26
C ALA A 38 18.25 -4.22 -0.64
N ALA A 39 18.68 -4.75 -1.78
CA ALA A 39 20.05 -4.63 -2.29
C ALA A 39 20.23 -3.43 -3.25
N ASP A 40 19.16 -2.96 -3.90
CA ASP A 40 19.18 -1.82 -4.82
C ASP A 40 17.80 -1.13 -4.86
N VAL A 41 17.63 -0.08 -4.05
CA VAL A 41 16.35 0.63 -3.89
C VAL A 41 15.89 1.38 -5.17
N ARG A 42 16.66 1.38 -6.25
CA ARG A 42 16.19 1.85 -7.56
C ARG A 42 15.28 0.82 -8.25
N GLU A 43 15.29 -0.43 -7.77
CA GLU A 43 14.28 -1.42 -8.10
C GLU A 43 13.14 -1.34 -7.09
N VAL A 44 11.99 -0.90 -7.58
CA VAL A 44 10.82 -0.55 -6.76
C VAL A 44 9.55 -1.10 -7.40
N ILE A 45 8.53 -1.36 -6.60
CA ILE A 45 7.20 -1.76 -7.04
C ILE A 45 6.66 -0.82 -8.13
N SER A 46 5.98 -1.38 -9.13
CA SER A 46 5.48 -0.66 -10.29
C SER A 46 4.06 -1.08 -10.63
N ASN A 47 3.14 -0.13 -10.62
CA ASN A 47 1.77 -0.34 -11.05
C ASN A 47 1.69 -0.73 -12.53
N GLY A 48 2.38 -0.01 -13.41
CA GLY A 48 2.39 -0.28 -14.85
C GLY A 48 2.84 -1.70 -15.17
N ARG A 49 3.97 -2.15 -14.59
CA ARG A 49 4.43 -3.53 -14.76
C ARG A 49 3.45 -4.53 -14.19
N THR A 50 2.87 -4.24 -13.03
CA THR A 50 1.87 -5.11 -12.42
C THR A 50 0.65 -5.29 -13.33
N PHE A 51 0.11 -4.21 -13.90
CA PHE A 51 -1.01 -4.30 -14.84
C PHE A 51 -0.64 -5.01 -16.14
N ASP A 52 0.56 -4.79 -16.67
CA ASP A 52 1.05 -5.48 -17.88
C ASP A 52 1.07 -7.01 -17.69
N TYR A 53 1.58 -7.49 -16.55
CA TYR A 53 1.76 -8.92 -16.30
C TYR A 53 0.53 -9.62 -15.74
N GLU A 54 -0.29 -8.93 -14.96
CA GLU A 54 -1.49 -9.49 -14.35
C GLU A 54 -2.74 -9.30 -15.23
N GLU A 55 -2.65 -8.47 -16.28
CA GLU A 55 -3.73 -8.17 -17.24
C GLU A 55 -5.05 -7.71 -16.57
N THR A 56 -4.97 -7.12 -15.38
CA THR A 56 -6.13 -6.70 -14.59
C THR A 56 -5.82 -5.51 -13.70
N LEU A 57 -6.82 -4.65 -13.49
CA LEU A 57 -6.80 -3.62 -12.44
C LEU A 57 -7.30 -4.16 -11.09
N LYS A 58 -8.02 -5.29 -11.09
CA LYS A 58 -8.58 -5.92 -9.90
C LYS A 58 -7.61 -6.97 -9.35
N LEU A 59 -6.62 -6.49 -8.60
CA LEU A 59 -5.61 -7.33 -7.97
C LEU A 59 -6.18 -7.95 -6.69
N SER A 60 -5.99 -9.26 -6.51
CA SER A 60 -6.40 -10.03 -5.33
C SER A 60 -5.54 -11.29 -5.19
N ALA A 61 -5.94 -12.23 -4.33
CA ALA A 61 -5.21 -13.47 -4.11
C ALA A 61 -4.94 -14.23 -5.42
N GLY A 62 -3.69 -14.63 -5.62
CA GLY A 62 -3.18 -15.25 -6.84
C GLY A 62 -2.42 -14.29 -7.77
N ASN A 63 -2.59 -12.97 -7.62
CA ASN A 63 -1.82 -11.99 -8.39
C ASN A 63 -0.43 -11.73 -7.79
N THR A 64 0.50 -11.27 -8.63
CA THR A 64 1.84 -10.84 -8.24
C THR A 64 1.99 -9.31 -8.38
N LEU A 65 2.68 -8.67 -7.45
CA LEU A 65 3.11 -7.28 -7.55
C LEU A 65 4.55 -7.22 -8.08
N TRP A 66 4.74 -6.47 -9.15
CA TRP A 66 5.97 -6.50 -9.96
C TRP A 66 6.82 -5.24 -9.76
N SER A 67 8.14 -5.39 -9.88
CA SER A 67 9.08 -4.27 -9.88
C SER A 67 9.09 -3.53 -11.21
N ASN A 68 9.62 -2.31 -11.22
CA ASN A 68 9.93 -1.54 -12.42
C ASN A 68 10.93 -2.24 -13.38
N ARG A 69 11.62 -3.30 -12.91
CA ARG A 69 12.52 -4.16 -13.69
C ARG A 69 11.88 -5.50 -14.09
N SER A 70 10.56 -5.63 -13.94
CA SER A 70 9.80 -6.84 -14.28
C SER A 70 10.18 -8.07 -13.45
N ASN A 71 10.66 -7.89 -12.21
CA ASN A 71 10.86 -9.00 -11.28
C ASN A 71 9.66 -9.11 -10.33
N PRO A 72 9.22 -10.33 -9.97
CA PRO A 72 8.23 -10.55 -8.90
C PRO A 72 8.77 -10.01 -7.57
N MET A 73 7.99 -9.18 -6.86
CA MET A 73 8.35 -8.68 -5.53
C MET A 73 7.50 -9.33 -4.45
N LEU A 74 6.18 -9.33 -4.61
CA LEU A 74 5.22 -9.80 -3.61
C LEU A 74 4.11 -10.61 -4.30
N ASP A 75 3.82 -11.80 -3.79
CA ASP A 75 2.62 -12.54 -4.20
C ASP A 75 1.48 -12.26 -3.22
N ILE A 76 0.27 -11.98 -3.72
CA ILE A 76 -0.92 -11.91 -2.88
C ILE A 76 -1.38 -13.34 -2.57
N VAL A 77 -1.13 -13.80 -1.34
CA VAL A 77 -1.43 -15.19 -0.93
C VAL A 77 -2.75 -15.32 -0.17
N ARG A 78 -3.30 -14.21 0.34
CA ARG A 78 -4.64 -14.13 0.92
C ARG A 78 -5.15 -12.70 0.81
N ASP A 79 -6.42 -12.54 0.50
CA ASP A 79 -7.12 -11.27 0.49
C ASP A 79 -8.57 -11.50 0.94
N ASP A 80 -8.94 -10.91 2.07
CA ASP A 80 -10.30 -11.01 2.61
C ASP A 80 -11.26 -9.98 2.00
N VAL A 81 -10.74 -8.94 1.34
CA VAL A 81 -11.50 -7.75 0.91
C VAL A 81 -11.79 -7.76 -0.59
N GLY A 82 -10.83 -8.16 -1.43
CA GLY A 82 -10.98 -8.20 -2.89
C GLY A 82 -11.03 -6.82 -3.55
N CYS A 83 -10.63 -5.76 -2.84
CA CYS A 83 -10.75 -4.37 -3.29
C CYS A 83 -9.54 -3.54 -2.86
N HIS A 84 -8.69 -3.22 -3.82
CA HIS A 84 -7.45 -2.46 -3.67
C HIS A 84 -7.30 -1.51 -4.86
N ASP A 85 -6.51 -0.46 -4.70
CA ASP A 85 -6.16 0.45 -5.78
C ASP A 85 -4.66 0.43 -6.06
N PHE A 86 -4.29 0.65 -7.32
CA PHE A 86 -2.89 0.87 -7.72
C PHE A 86 -2.77 1.97 -8.79
N LEU A 87 -3.78 2.84 -8.89
CA LEU A 87 -3.85 3.94 -9.85
C LEU A 87 -3.48 5.28 -9.20
N LEU A 88 -3.90 5.49 -7.94
CA LEU A 88 -3.74 6.78 -7.26
C LEU A 88 -2.45 6.83 -6.45
N THR A 89 -1.82 7.99 -6.44
CA THR A 89 -0.58 8.24 -5.71
C THR A 89 -0.82 8.45 -4.21
N PRO A 90 0.21 8.27 -3.36
CA PRO A 90 0.10 8.59 -1.94
C PRO A 90 -0.34 10.04 -1.73
N CYS A 91 -1.33 10.28 -0.87
CA CYS A 91 -1.77 11.65 -0.59
C CYS A 91 -0.61 12.51 -0.06
N SER A 92 -0.54 13.77 -0.47
CA SER A 92 0.51 14.73 -0.11
C SER A 92 -0.11 16.04 0.39
N GLU A 93 0.69 16.99 0.89
CA GLU A 93 0.15 18.32 1.26
C GLU A 93 -0.67 18.97 0.14
N ASP A 94 -0.26 18.78 -1.12
CA ASP A 94 -0.97 19.31 -2.28
C ASP A 94 -2.30 18.60 -2.50
N THR A 95 -2.39 17.30 -2.22
CA THR A 95 -3.69 16.58 -2.17
C THR A 95 -4.62 17.25 -1.15
N PHE A 96 -4.12 17.61 0.03
CA PHE A 96 -4.94 18.28 1.06
C PHE A 96 -5.36 19.68 0.62
N ARG A 97 -4.46 20.49 0.07
CA ARG A 97 -4.79 21.83 -0.44
C ARG A 97 -5.83 21.78 -1.56
N HIS A 98 -5.75 20.78 -2.43
CA HIS A 98 -6.62 20.66 -3.59
C HIS A 98 -8.01 20.09 -3.25
N PHE A 99 -8.05 18.94 -2.57
CA PHE A 99 -9.32 18.21 -2.33
C PHE A 99 -9.97 18.54 -0.99
N TYR A 100 -9.22 19.08 -0.03
CA TYR A 100 -9.71 19.36 1.32
C TYR A 100 -9.38 20.79 1.77
N PRO A 101 -9.73 21.84 1.00
CA PRO A 101 -9.32 23.22 1.27
C PRO A 101 -9.77 23.74 2.65
N ASP A 102 -10.88 23.19 3.19
CA ASP A 102 -11.44 23.58 4.49
C ASP A 102 -10.97 22.68 5.66
N ARG A 103 -9.98 21.81 5.43
CA ARG A 103 -9.45 20.88 6.45
C ARG A 103 -7.99 21.22 6.82
N PRO A 104 -7.52 20.81 8.01
CA PRO A 104 -6.12 20.96 8.36
C PRO A 104 -5.20 20.24 7.38
N ILE A 105 -4.16 20.95 6.92
CA ILE A 105 -3.12 20.38 6.07
C ILE A 105 -2.32 19.36 6.87
N HIS A 106 -1.93 18.29 6.19
CA HIS A 106 -1.03 17.26 6.69
C HIS A 106 -0.06 16.87 5.57
N ARG A 107 1.13 16.41 5.93
CA ARG A 107 2.14 15.89 4.99
C ARG A 107 1.69 14.69 4.14
N GLY A 108 0.50 14.17 4.43
CA GLY A 108 -0.09 13.00 3.81
C GLY A 108 0.75 11.73 3.97
N CYS A 109 0.39 10.73 3.19
CA CYS A 109 1.09 9.45 3.11
C CYS A 109 2.43 9.59 2.42
N PHE A 110 2.55 10.49 1.43
CA PHE A 110 3.81 10.81 0.78
C PHE A 110 4.87 11.22 1.81
N GLY A 111 4.58 12.23 2.66
CA GLY A 111 5.52 12.66 3.69
C GLY A 111 5.76 11.62 4.79
N ASN A 112 4.75 10.79 5.12
CA ASN A 112 4.92 9.68 6.05
C ASN A 112 5.88 8.60 5.50
N LEU A 113 5.75 8.26 4.21
CA LEU A 113 6.61 7.30 3.53
C LEU A 113 8.02 7.86 3.38
N ALA A 114 8.16 9.13 3.01
CA ALA A 114 9.45 9.82 2.92
C ALA A 114 10.24 9.74 4.22
N GLU A 115 9.60 10.13 5.35
CA GLU A 115 10.25 10.06 6.66
C GLU A 115 10.64 8.62 7.02
N ALA A 116 9.71 7.67 6.82
CA ALA A 116 9.92 6.27 7.20
C ALA A 116 11.00 5.57 6.35
N LEU A 117 11.09 5.90 5.06
CA LEU A 117 11.98 5.25 4.10
C LEU A 117 13.36 5.92 4.01
N ALA A 118 13.51 7.16 4.48
CA ALA A 118 14.79 7.88 4.48
C ALA A 118 15.97 7.09 5.12
N PRO A 119 15.81 6.36 6.24
CA PRO A 119 16.87 5.52 6.81
C PRO A 119 17.37 4.40 5.89
N TYR A 120 16.59 4.04 4.87
CA TYR A 120 16.94 3.05 3.86
C TYR A 120 17.56 3.65 2.59
N GLY A 121 17.80 4.97 2.57
CA GLY A 121 18.42 5.68 1.45
C GLY A 121 17.47 6.00 0.30
N ILE A 122 16.16 6.03 0.57
CA ILE A 122 15.11 6.37 -0.42
C ILE A 122 14.76 7.84 -0.24
N ALA A 123 14.88 8.63 -1.30
CA ALA A 123 14.52 10.04 -1.30
C ALA A 123 13.03 10.25 -1.60
N GLU A 124 12.52 11.46 -1.34
CA GLU A 124 11.13 11.84 -1.64
C GLU A 124 10.75 11.61 -3.11
N ASP A 125 11.63 11.99 -4.05
CA ASP A 125 11.41 11.81 -5.49
C ASP A 125 11.42 10.34 -5.93
N ASP A 126 11.90 9.43 -5.07
CA ASP A 126 11.92 7.97 -5.32
C ASP A 126 10.66 7.26 -4.78
N ILE A 127 9.65 8.00 -4.31
CA ILE A 127 8.35 7.46 -3.88
C ILE A 127 7.42 7.34 -5.10
N PRO A 128 7.09 6.12 -5.57
CA PRO A 128 6.22 5.95 -6.73
C PRO A 128 4.73 5.95 -6.32
N CYS A 129 3.87 5.60 -7.28
CA CYS A 129 2.51 5.16 -6.97
C CYS A 129 2.55 3.96 -6.00
N ALA A 130 1.75 4.00 -4.94
CA ALA A 130 1.69 2.93 -3.95
C ALA A 130 0.59 1.93 -4.28
N PHE A 131 0.77 0.69 -3.84
CA PHE A 131 -0.33 -0.28 -3.80
C PHE A 131 -1.21 0.06 -2.59
N ASN A 132 -2.39 0.62 -2.86
CA ASN A 132 -3.32 1.15 -1.87
C ASN A 132 -4.21 0.02 -1.35
N VAL A 133 -3.73 -0.65 -0.30
CA VAL A 133 -4.41 -1.76 0.38
C VAL A 133 -5.74 -1.26 0.96
N PHE A 134 -6.80 -2.03 0.66
CA PHE A 134 -8.21 -1.78 1.03
C PHE A 134 -8.88 -0.55 0.39
N MET A 135 -8.19 0.20 -0.48
CA MET A 135 -8.76 1.41 -1.09
C MET A 135 -9.76 1.07 -2.19
N ASN A 136 -10.91 1.75 -2.17
CA ASN A 136 -12.00 1.53 -3.12
C ASN A 136 -12.03 2.66 -4.18
N VAL A 137 -11.51 2.34 -5.36
CA VAL A 137 -11.34 3.28 -6.48
C VAL A 137 -11.98 2.69 -7.74
N PRO A 138 -13.31 2.78 -7.90
CA PRO A 138 -13.96 2.24 -9.09
C PRO A 138 -13.62 3.10 -10.32
N VAL A 139 -13.43 2.40 -11.46
CA VAL A 139 -13.26 3.00 -12.77
C VAL A 139 -14.52 2.74 -13.60
N ASP A 140 -15.15 3.80 -14.07
CA ASP A 140 -16.27 3.69 -15.00
C ASP A 140 -15.77 3.21 -16.38
N GLY A 141 -16.19 2.02 -16.79
CA GLY A 141 -15.70 1.40 -18.04
C GLY A 141 -16.11 2.13 -19.32
N SER A 142 -17.10 3.03 -19.27
CA SER A 142 -17.59 3.77 -20.45
C SER A 142 -16.89 5.11 -20.65
N SER A 143 -16.61 5.82 -19.55
CA SER A 143 -16.06 7.19 -19.55
C SER A 143 -14.62 7.27 -19.07
N GLY A 144 -14.10 6.21 -18.44
CA GLY A 144 -12.79 6.18 -17.81
C GLY A 144 -12.71 7.03 -16.53
N ARG A 145 -13.84 7.52 -16.01
CA ARG A 145 -13.86 8.30 -14.77
C ARG A 145 -13.53 7.43 -13.57
N ILE A 146 -12.78 8.01 -12.64
CA ILE A 146 -12.43 7.41 -11.36
C ILE A 146 -13.21 8.14 -10.24
N SER A 147 -13.70 7.40 -9.24
CA SER A 147 -14.13 7.96 -7.95
C SER A 147 -13.35 7.35 -6.79
N VAL A 148 -13.37 8.03 -5.65
CA VAL A 148 -12.84 7.50 -4.39
C VAL A 148 -14.02 7.28 -3.48
N ASP A 149 -14.37 6.02 -3.29
CA ASP A 149 -15.52 5.60 -2.52
C ASP A 149 -15.05 5.09 -1.14
N PRO A 150 -15.93 5.02 -0.12
CA PRO A 150 -15.56 4.43 1.16
C PRO A 150 -15.03 2.99 0.99
N PRO A 151 -13.97 2.61 1.74
CA PRO A 151 -13.50 1.23 1.74
C PRO A 151 -14.59 0.26 2.16
N VAL A 152 -14.54 -0.95 1.59
CA VAL A 152 -15.46 -2.05 1.94
C VAL A 152 -14.91 -3.01 2.98
N SER A 153 -13.65 -2.79 3.43
CA SER A 153 -13.00 -3.56 4.47
C SER A 153 -13.70 -3.44 5.83
N LYS A 154 -13.68 -4.52 6.59
CA LYS A 154 -14.22 -4.64 7.93
C LYS A 154 -13.08 -4.81 8.95
N ALA A 155 -13.41 -4.56 10.21
CA ALA A 155 -12.47 -4.77 11.31
C ALA A 155 -11.97 -6.22 11.33
N GLY A 156 -10.66 -6.38 11.30
CA GLY A 156 -9.96 -7.66 11.28
C GLY A 156 -9.71 -8.24 9.89
N ASP A 157 -10.17 -7.61 8.79
CA ASP A 157 -9.89 -8.08 7.43
C ASP A 157 -8.38 -8.01 7.13
N VAL A 158 -7.91 -9.00 6.37
CA VAL A 158 -6.47 -9.24 6.15
C VAL A 158 -6.11 -9.30 4.67
N LEU A 159 -4.96 -8.70 4.34
CA LEU A 159 -4.17 -8.99 3.15
C LEU A 159 -2.86 -9.69 3.56
N ARG A 160 -2.48 -10.77 2.88
CA ARG A 160 -1.16 -11.41 3.06
C ARG A 160 -0.36 -11.41 1.77
N LEU A 161 0.92 -11.04 1.91
CA LEU A 161 1.86 -10.84 0.82
C LEU A 161 3.13 -11.64 1.09
N ARG A 162 3.47 -12.59 0.22
CA ARG A 162 4.70 -13.38 0.33
C ARG A 162 5.82 -12.72 -0.45
N ALA A 163 6.96 -12.47 0.18
CA ALA A 163 8.11 -11.86 -0.46
C ALA A 163 8.82 -12.83 -1.42
N ARG A 164 9.10 -12.37 -2.64
CA ARG A 164 9.82 -13.12 -3.69
C ARG A 164 11.31 -12.80 -3.76
N MET A 165 11.73 -11.77 -3.03
CA MET A 165 13.11 -11.34 -2.84
C MET A 165 13.24 -10.63 -1.49
N ASP A 166 14.45 -10.24 -1.10
CA ASP A 166 14.64 -9.38 0.07
C ASP A 166 14.17 -7.97 -0.23
N LEU A 167 13.30 -7.43 0.64
CA LEU A 167 12.62 -6.17 0.43
C LEU A 167 12.81 -5.19 1.59
N VAL A 168 12.71 -3.90 1.26
CA VAL A 168 12.33 -2.84 2.19
C VAL A 168 10.88 -2.47 1.90
N ILE A 169 10.04 -2.54 2.93
CA ILE A 169 8.61 -2.23 2.85
C ILE A 169 8.37 -0.87 3.50
N GLY A 170 7.60 -0.01 2.84
CA GLY A 170 6.95 1.16 3.43
C GLY A 170 5.46 0.91 3.59
N LEU A 171 4.89 1.22 4.76
CA LEU A 171 3.46 1.10 5.04
C LEU A 171 2.93 2.33 5.78
N THR A 172 1.68 2.70 5.52
CA THR A 172 1.01 3.82 6.20
C THR A 172 -0.31 3.43 6.84
N ALA A 173 -0.76 4.21 7.80
CA ALA A 173 -2.19 4.37 8.04
C ALA A 173 -2.62 5.67 7.32
N CYS A 174 -3.33 5.53 6.21
CA CYS A 174 -3.61 6.62 5.29
C CYS A 174 -4.21 7.87 5.96
N SER A 175 -3.82 9.05 5.46
CA SER A 175 -4.22 10.35 6.01
C SER A 175 -5.38 11.02 5.27
N ALA A 176 -5.81 10.51 4.12
CA ALA A 176 -6.83 11.16 3.28
C ALA A 176 -8.25 10.94 3.82
N TYR A 177 -9.05 12.00 3.88
CA TYR A 177 -10.41 11.90 4.44
C TYR A 177 -11.33 10.99 3.61
N ALA A 178 -11.37 11.20 2.29
CA ALA A 178 -12.28 10.45 1.41
C ALA A 178 -11.92 8.95 1.39
N SER A 179 -10.62 8.64 1.26
CA SER A 179 -10.13 7.27 1.17
C SER A 179 -10.41 6.42 2.42
N ASN A 180 -10.61 7.04 3.60
CA ASN A 180 -10.83 6.31 4.86
C ASN A 180 -12.27 6.41 5.39
N GLY A 181 -13.24 6.72 4.51
CA GLY A 181 -14.64 6.90 4.92
C GLY A 181 -14.84 8.04 5.93
N GLY A 182 -13.97 9.05 5.91
CA GLY A 182 -14.08 10.26 6.73
C GLY A 182 -13.43 10.20 8.11
N THR A 183 -12.87 9.07 8.55
CA THR A 183 -12.22 8.92 9.87
C THR A 183 -10.86 8.25 9.74
N PHE A 184 -9.95 8.50 10.69
CA PHE A 184 -8.60 7.93 10.67
C PHE A 184 -8.45 6.90 11.78
N LYS A 185 -7.97 5.72 11.42
CA LYS A 185 -7.85 4.53 12.26
C LYS A 185 -6.47 3.90 12.09
N PRO A 186 -6.05 3.01 13.00
CA PRO A 186 -4.76 2.32 12.87
C PRO A 186 -4.76 1.24 11.79
N ILE A 187 -3.57 0.94 11.27
CA ILE A 187 -3.28 -0.27 10.49
C ILE A 187 -2.42 -1.21 11.32
N GLY A 188 -2.74 -2.49 11.30
CA GLY A 188 -1.94 -3.54 11.93
C GLY A 188 -1.05 -4.24 10.91
N TYR A 189 0.13 -4.69 11.31
CA TYR A 189 0.91 -5.62 10.50
C TYR A 189 1.66 -6.67 11.31
N ARG A 190 2.01 -7.78 10.64
CA ARG A 190 2.87 -8.85 11.16
C ARG A 190 3.81 -9.33 10.06
N VAL A 191 5.02 -9.71 10.44
CA VAL A 191 5.93 -10.50 9.59
C VAL A 191 5.87 -11.93 10.11
N LEU A 192 5.52 -12.86 9.23
CA LEU A 192 5.40 -14.28 9.51
C LEU A 192 6.58 -14.99 8.84
N ASP A 193 7.39 -15.68 9.64
CA ASP A 193 8.50 -16.48 9.14
C ASP A 193 7.98 -17.86 8.75
N ASP A 194 8.02 -18.21 7.46
CA ASP A 194 7.58 -19.51 6.95
C ASP A 194 8.60 -20.65 7.23
N ALA A 195 9.59 -20.43 8.09
CA ALA A 195 10.58 -21.44 8.50
C ALA A 195 9.97 -22.65 9.24
N ALA A 196 8.65 -22.64 9.50
CA ALA A 196 7.92 -23.75 10.12
C ALA A 196 7.16 -24.66 9.13
N ALA A 197 7.28 -24.44 7.81
CA ALA A 197 6.51 -25.19 6.80
C ALA A 197 7.37 -25.97 5.77
N ALA A 198 8.56 -26.43 6.18
CA ALA A 198 9.39 -27.38 5.43
C ALA A 198 9.47 -28.74 6.14
#